data_AF-A0A519CS19-F1
#
_entry.id   AF-A0A519CS19-F1
#
_cell.length_a   1.000
_cell.length_b   1.000
_cell.length_c   1.000
_cell.angle_alpha   90.00
_cell.angle_beta   90.00
_cell.angle_gamma   90.00
#
_symmetry.space_group_name_H-M   'P 1'
#
loop_
_entity.id
_entity.type
_entity.pdbx_description
1 polymer ?
#
loop_
_entity_poly.entity_id
_entity_poly.type
_entity_poly.pdbx_seq_one_letter_code
_entity_poly.pdbx_strand_id
1 'polypeptide(L)'
;MFEKLGIDTMKVLEAAKAKYNFQVHYPGAGVGGPCLPINSYQLLNTARRTGTKLSIIESGRMINESMPDHVIELTCDAFNECKKPIKNSKILVMGISYKPNVKDIQLSPAKYIIKKFQNLGSLVHIKSRR
;
A
#
# COMPACT_ATOMS: atom_id res chain seq x y z
N MET A 1 10.18 -9.09 3.94
CA MET A 1 11.15 -10.21 3.96
C MET A 1 12.31 -9.95 3.02
N PHE A 2 12.09 -9.85 1.71
CA PHE A 2 13.17 -9.60 0.73
C PHE A 2 13.99 -8.35 1.02
N GLU A 3 13.34 -7.26 1.42
CA GLU A 3 14.01 -6.05 1.90
C GLU A 3 15.00 -6.33 3.04
N LYS A 4 14.60 -7.06 4.08
CA LYS A 4 15.46 -7.46 5.21
C LYS A 4 16.63 -8.37 4.78
N LEU A 5 16.51 -9.04 3.65
CA LEU A 5 17.54 -9.92 3.08
C LEU A 5 18.39 -9.19 2.02
N GLY A 6 18.13 -7.91 1.72
CA GLY A 6 18.80 -7.19 0.64
C GLY A 6 18.46 -7.71 -0.77
N ILE A 7 17.32 -8.39 -0.94
CA ILE A 7 16.89 -8.95 -2.21
C ILE A 7 15.97 -7.96 -2.94
N ASP A 8 16.28 -7.71 -4.21
CA ASP A 8 15.47 -6.86 -5.08
C ASP A 8 14.18 -7.57 -5.52
N THR A 9 13.06 -7.14 -4.93
CA THR A 9 11.73 -7.69 -5.23
C THR A 9 11.37 -7.57 -6.72
N MET A 10 11.80 -6.51 -7.40
CA MET A 10 11.47 -6.30 -8.82
C MET A 10 12.21 -7.30 -9.71
N LYS A 11 13.48 -7.62 -9.39
CA LYS A 11 14.22 -8.69 -10.09
C LYS A 11 13.61 -10.07 -9.87
N VAL A 12 13.14 -10.35 -8.64
CA VAL A 12 12.43 -11.61 -8.36
C VAL A 12 11.16 -11.72 -9.21
N LEU A 13 10.35 -10.65 -9.28
CA LEU A 13 9.15 -10.63 -10.11
C LEU A 13 9.47 -10.76 -11.61
N GLU A 14 10.53 -10.11 -12.08
CA GLU A 14 10.99 -10.22 -13.46
C GLU A 14 11.39 -11.66 -13.81
N ALA A 15 12.19 -12.32 -12.95
CA ALA A 15 12.55 -13.72 -13.13
C ALA A 15 11.32 -14.64 -13.10
N ALA A 16 10.37 -14.40 -12.18
CA ALA A 16 9.15 -15.21 -12.08
C ALA A 16 8.26 -15.10 -13.32
N LYS A 17 8.21 -13.94 -13.97
CA LYS A 17 7.47 -13.71 -15.22
C LYS A 17 7.96 -14.55 -16.40
N ALA A 18 9.16 -15.14 -16.34
CA ALA A 18 9.63 -16.06 -17.38
C ALA A 18 8.79 -17.35 -17.45
N LYS A 19 8.04 -17.69 -16.39
CA LYS A 19 7.15 -18.84 -16.37
C LYS A 19 5.82 -18.54 -17.07
N TYR A 20 5.42 -19.42 -17.98
CA TYR A 20 4.24 -19.23 -18.84
C TYR A 20 2.92 -18.97 -18.11
N ASN A 21 2.78 -19.44 -16.86
CA ASN A 21 1.55 -19.31 -16.07
C ASN A 21 1.67 -18.36 -14.87
N PHE A 22 2.66 -17.47 -14.86
CA PHE A 22 2.83 -16.52 -13.78
C PHE A 22 2.08 -15.20 -14.06
N GLN A 23 1.01 -14.96 -13.30
CA GLN A 23 0.31 -13.67 -13.32
C GLN A 23 0.95 -12.73 -12.29
N VAL A 24 1.64 -11.71 -12.78
CA VAL A 24 2.34 -10.75 -11.90
C VAL A 24 1.37 -9.74 -11.29
N HIS A 25 1.51 -9.54 -9.98
CA HIS A 25 0.98 -8.40 -9.26
C HIS A 25 2.15 -7.64 -8.63
N TYR A 26 2.14 -6.31 -8.76
CA TYR A 26 3.24 -5.49 -8.24
C TYR A 26 2.95 -5.03 -6.80
N PRO A 27 3.96 -5.00 -5.93
CA PRO A 27 3.82 -4.42 -4.59
C PRO A 27 3.53 -2.91 -4.71
N GLY A 28 2.90 -2.37 -3.67
CA GLY A 28 2.58 -0.95 -3.60
C GLY A 28 2.18 -0.55 -2.20
N ALA A 29 1.76 0.72 -2.06
CA ALA A 29 1.40 1.32 -0.76
C ALA A 29 0.08 0.79 -0.16
N GLY A 30 -0.54 -0.23 -0.77
CA GLY A 30 -1.83 -0.79 -0.37
C GLY A 30 -2.78 -0.95 -1.55
N VAL A 31 -4.00 -1.40 -1.26
CA VAL A 31 -5.05 -1.67 -2.25
C VAL A 31 -6.25 -0.76 -1.99
N GLY A 32 -6.51 0.14 -2.93
CA GLY A 32 -7.69 1.01 -2.91
C GLY A 32 -8.73 0.67 -3.98
N GLY A 33 -9.59 1.65 -4.27
CA GLY A 33 -10.77 1.47 -5.12
C GLY A 33 -11.87 0.68 -4.42
N PRO A 34 -13.12 0.70 -4.90
CA PRO A 34 -14.21 0.02 -4.21
C PRO A 34 -14.16 -1.51 -4.37
N CYS A 35 -13.84 -2.01 -5.56
CA CYS A 35 -14.04 -3.42 -5.89
C CYS A 35 -13.24 -4.39 -5.00
N LEU A 36 -11.92 -4.22 -4.90
CA LEU A 36 -11.09 -5.18 -4.16
C LEU A 36 -11.32 -5.11 -2.64
N PRO A 37 -11.36 -3.94 -1.98
CA PRO A 37 -11.68 -3.85 -0.56
C PRO A 37 -13.11 -4.25 -0.24
N ILE A 38 -14.11 -3.65 -0.89
CA ILE A 38 -15.52 -3.84 -0.51
C ILE A 38 -15.96 -5.27 -0.82
N ASN A 39 -15.68 -5.79 -2.02
CA ASN A 39 -16.17 -7.12 -2.40
C ASN A 39 -15.52 -8.23 -1.55
N SER A 40 -14.26 -8.06 -1.15
CA SER A 40 -13.61 -9.00 -0.23
C SER A 40 -14.32 -9.06 1.12
N TYR A 41 -14.68 -7.91 1.69
CA TYR A 41 -15.42 -7.86 2.95
C TYR A 41 -16.86 -8.33 2.82
N GLN A 42 -17.52 -8.04 1.69
CA GLN A 42 -18.84 -8.60 1.41
C GLN A 42 -18.79 -10.13 1.40
N LEU A 43 -17.81 -10.71 0.73
CA LEU A 43 -17.63 -12.17 0.69
C LEU A 43 -17.29 -12.75 2.07
N LEU A 44 -16.39 -12.11 2.83
CA LEU A 44 -16.08 -12.51 4.21
C LEU A 44 -17.31 -12.46 5.12
N ASN A 45 -18.15 -11.43 4.99
CA ASN A 45 -19.37 -11.29 5.78
C ASN A 45 -20.41 -12.35 5.40
N THR A 46 -20.56 -12.68 4.12
CA THR A 46 -21.42 -13.78 3.66
C THR A 46 -20.91 -15.12 4.21
N ALA A 47 -19.61 -15.37 4.14
CA ALA A 47 -19.01 -16.61 4.63
C ALA A 47 -19.21 -16.80 6.14
N ARG A 48 -19.12 -15.72 6.94
CA ARG A 48 -19.44 -15.75 8.37
C ARG A 48 -20.89 -16.21 8.63
N ARG A 49 -21.85 -15.81 7.80
CA ARG A 49 -23.26 -16.21 7.94
C ARG A 49 -23.48 -17.70 7.63
N THR A 50 -22.63 -18.30 6.80
CA THR A 50 -22.68 -19.72 6.44
C THR A 50 -21.72 -20.58 7.28
N GLY A 51 -21.09 -20.02 8.32
CA GLY A 51 -20.08 -20.72 9.12
C GLY A 51 -18.79 -21.09 8.36
N THR A 52 -18.57 -20.49 7.18
CA THR A 52 -17.41 -20.75 6.33
C THR A 52 -16.26 -19.81 6.65
N LYS A 53 -15.05 -20.35 6.85
CA LYS A 53 -13.84 -19.54 7.09
C LYS A 53 -13.04 -19.35 5.80
N LEU A 54 -12.82 -18.10 5.42
CA LEU A 54 -12.05 -17.71 4.22
C LEU A 54 -10.69 -17.11 4.60
N SER A 55 -9.83 -17.89 5.25
CA SER A 55 -8.56 -17.41 5.82
C SER A 55 -7.62 -16.76 4.81
N ILE A 56 -7.56 -17.25 3.57
CA ILE A 56 -6.71 -16.65 2.53
C ILE A 56 -7.16 -15.21 2.21
N ILE A 57 -8.47 -14.99 2.11
CA ILE A 57 -9.02 -13.66 1.82
C ILE A 57 -8.81 -12.73 3.01
N GLU A 58 -9.04 -13.22 4.23
CA GLU A 58 -8.80 -12.48 5.47
C GLU A 58 -7.34 -12.04 5.61
N SER A 59 -6.39 -12.98 5.45
CA SER A 59 -4.96 -12.67 5.50
C SER A 59 -4.54 -11.71 4.38
N GLY A 60 -5.07 -11.89 3.17
CA GLY A 60 -4.82 -10.96 2.06
C GLY A 60 -5.28 -9.53 2.37
N ARG A 61 -6.44 -9.38 3.02
CA ARG A 61 -6.93 -8.06 3.46
C ARG A 61 -6.05 -7.45 4.56
N MET A 62 -5.70 -8.23 5.57
CA MET A 62 -4.81 -7.77 6.64
C MET A 62 -3.46 -7.28 6.09
N ILE A 63 -2.85 -8.04 5.18
CA ILE A 63 -1.58 -7.65 4.53
C ILE A 63 -1.78 -6.34 3.77
N ASN A 64 -2.80 -6.25 2.90
CA ASN A 64 -3.05 -5.06 2.09
C ASN A 64 -3.32 -3.79 2.92
N GLU A 65 -3.97 -3.93 4.08
CA GLU A 65 -4.28 -2.84 4.99
C GLU A 65 -3.08 -2.39 5.83
N SER A 66 -2.08 -3.25 6.00
CA SER A 66 -0.81 -2.90 6.66
C SER A 66 0.19 -2.17 5.75
N MET A 67 0.05 -2.26 4.43
CA MET A 67 1.01 -1.67 3.48
C MET A 67 1.16 -0.14 3.57
N PRO A 68 0.12 0.66 3.86
CA PRO A 68 0.30 2.07 4.09
C PRO A 68 1.26 2.36 5.25
N ASP A 69 1.10 1.67 6.39
CA ASP A 69 1.99 1.82 7.55
C ASP A 69 3.42 1.39 7.22
N HIS A 70 3.60 0.29 6.48
CA HIS A 70 4.93 -0.12 6.03
C HIS A 70 5.63 0.96 5.19
N VAL A 71 4.93 1.63 4.28
CA VAL A 71 5.49 2.76 3.51
C VAL A 71 5.87 3.95 4.40
N ILE A 72 5.07 4.22 5.43
CA ILE A 72 5.36 5.28 6.41
C ILE A 72 6.64 4.92 7.20
N GLU A 73 6.75 3.68 7.68
CA GLU A 73 7.92 3.18 8.41
C GLU A 73 9.20 3.32 7.56
N LEU A 74 9.16 2.83 6.31
CA LEU A 74 10.28 2.99 5.37
C LEU A 74 10.69 4.45 5.16
N THR A 75 9.70 5.34 5.09
CA THR A 75 9.99 6.78 4.96
C THR A 75 10.66 7.31 6.23
N CYS A 76 10.15 6.97 7.42
CA CYS A 76 10.74 7.34 8.70
C CYS A 76 12.18 6.82 8.83
N ASP A 77 12.43 5.58 8.44
CA ASP A 77 13.75 4.96 8.48
C ASP A 77 14.73 5.70 7.55
N ALA A 78 14.31 6.04 6.33
CA ALA A 78 15.13 6.85 5.42
C ALA A 78 15.46 8.25 5.99
N PHE A 79 14.52 8.89 6.69
CA PHE A 79 14.79 10.14 7.42
C PHE A 79 15.83 9.95 8.54
N ASN A 80 15.72 8.86 9.30
CA ASN A 80 16.65 8.50 10.37
C ASN A 80 18.06 8.20 9.84
N GLU A 81 18.19 7.47 8.74
CA GLU A 81 19.45 7.21 8.04
C GLU A 81 20.13 8.52 7.60
N CYS A 82 19.33 9.48 7.14
CA CYS A 82 19.78 10.82 6.80
C CYS A 82 20.08 11.72 8.02
N LYS A 83 19.88 11.22 9.25
CA LYS A 83 19.96 11.96 10.51
C LYS A 83 19.09 13.22 10.51
N LYS A 84 17.90 13.15 9.91
CA LYS A 84 16.93 14.26 9.83
C LYS A 84 15.62 13.89 10.50
N PRO A 85 15.02 14.78 11.29
CA PRO A 85 13.69 14.53 11.83
C PRO A 85 12.63 14.62 10.73
N ILE A 86 11.67 13.70 10.74
CA ILE A 86 10.50 13.77 9.86
C ILE A 86 9.56 14.94 10.22
N LYS A 87 9.55 15.33 11.51
CA LYS A 87 8.83 16.51 12.00
C LYS A 87 9.40 17.78 11.37
N ASN A 88 8.52 18.70 10.96
CA ASN A 88 8.82 19.94 10.24
C ASN A 88 9.47 19.77 8.86
N SER A 89 9.71 18.54 8.40
CA SER A 89 10.20 18.27 7.05
C SER A 89 9.10 18.46 6.01
N LYS A 90 9.49 18.89 4.80
CA LYS A 90 8.58 19.03 3.66
C LYS A 90 8.54 17.70 2.89
N ILE A 91 7.34 17.13 2.74
CA ILE A 91 7.13 15.88 2.00
C ILE A 91 6.19 16.19 0.83
N LEU A 92 6.61 15.87 -0.39
CA LEU A 92 5.77 15.95 -1.58
C LEU A 92 5.19 14.58 -1.92
N VAL A 93 3.87 14.44 -1.81
CA VAL A 93 3.14 13.25 -2.25
C VAL A 93 2.71 13.43 -3.71
N MET A 94 3.21 12.57 -4.59
CA MET A 94 2.91 12.59 -6.02
C MET A 94 1.90 11.50 -6.38
N GLY A 95 0.70 11.92 -6.82
CA GLY A 95 -0.41 11.02 -7.14
C GLY A 95 -1.20 10.59 -5.91
N ILE A 96 -2.53 10.71 -6.01
CA ILE A 96 -3.45 10.34 -4.92
C ILE A 96 -4.56 9.37 -5.35
N SER A 97 -4.69 9.12 -6.65
CA SER A 97 -5.64 8.13 -7.17
C SER A 97 -5.27 6.73 -6.71
N TYR A 98 -6.27 5.85 -6.51
CA TYR A 98 -6.00 4.49 -6.03
C TYR A 98 -5.33 3.58 -7.07
N LYS A 99 -5.36 3.99 -8.35
CA LYS A 99 -4.66 3.32 -9.46
C LYS A 99 -4.18 4.35 -10.50
N PRO A 100 -3.22 3.99 -11.36
CA PRO A 100 -2.76 4.86 -12.44
C PRO A 100 -3.90 5.21 -13.42
N ASN A 101 -3.74 6.36 -14.10
CA ASN A 101 -4.58 6.79 -15.23
C ASN A 101 -6.08 6.96 -14.91
N VAL A 102 -6.43 7.17 -13.65
CA VAL A 102 -7.78 7.57 -13.23
C VAL A 102 -7.73 8.72 -12.23
N LYS A 103 -8.85 9.42 -12.07
CA LYS A 103 -9.02 10.49 -11.07
C LYS A 103 -9.65 10.01 -9.75
N ASP A 104 -9.98 8.72 -9.67
CA ASP A 104 -10.71 8.18 -8.55
C ASP A 104 -9.79 7.95 -7.34
N ILE A 105 -10.15 8.60 -6.23
CA ILE A 105 -9.42 8.58 -4.95
C ILE A 105 -10.12 7.73 -3.89
N GLN A 106 -11.21 7.05 -4.24
CA GLN A 106 -11.97 6.22 -3.30
C GLN A 106 -11.08 5.12 -2.72
N LEU A 107 -11.09 5.05 -1.38
CA LEU A 107 -10.29 4.11 -0.59
C LEU A 107 -8.79 4.13 -0.95
N SER A 108 -8.29 5.24 -1.48
CA SER A 108 -6.87 5.36 -1.82
C SER A 108 -6.00 5.28 -0.56
N PRO A 109 -4.93 4.46 -0.54
CA PRO A 109 -4.01 4.39 0.59
C PRO A 109 -3.28 5.72 0.84
N ALA A 110 -3.16 6.56 -0.20
CA ALA A 110 -2.51 7.87 -0.11
C ALA A 110 -3.16 8.77 0.97
N LYS A 111 -4.48 8.69 1.15
CA LYS A 111 -5.19 9.48 2.16
C LYS A 111 -4.70 9.16 3.58
N TYR A 112 -4.50 7.88 3.89
CA TYR A 112 -4.00 7.45 5.19
C TYR A 112 -2.55 7.88 5.40
N ILE A 113 -1.69 7.66 4.39
CA ILE A 113 -0.28 8.05 4.43
C ILE A 113 -0.10 9.56 4.66
N ILE A 114 -0.83 10.39 3.89
CA ILE A 114 -0.82 11.85 4.05
C ILE A 114 -1.20 12.23 5.48
N LYS A 115 -2.28 11.64 6.01
CA LYS A 115 -2.73 11.95 7.36
C LYS A 115 -1.69 11.55 8.42
N LYS A 116 -1.03 10.42 8.25
CA LYS A 116 0.01 9.98 9.18
C LYS A 116 1.23 10.90 9.16
N PHE A 117 1.72 11.31 8.00
CA PHE A 117 2.81 12.29 7.92
C PHE A 117 2.44 13.64 8.54
N GLN A 118 1.21 14.12 8.34
CA GLN A 118 0.71 15.32 9.01
C GLN A 118 0.69 15.14 10.54
N ASN A 119 0.25 13.99 11.04
CA ASN A 119 0.24 13.68 12.48
C ASN A 119 1.66 13.56 13.06
N LEU A 120 2.65 13.16 12.26
CA LEU A 120 4.08 13.18 12.61
C LEU A 120 4.68 14.60 12.58
N GLY A 121 3.89 15.61 12.19
CA GLY A 121 4.30 17.01 12.15
C GLY A 121 5.02 17.42 10.87
N SER A 122 4.92 16.64 9.79
CA SER A 122 5.49 16.99 8.48
C SER A 122 4.60 17.97 7.71
N LEU A 123 5.22 18.83 6.91
CA LEU A 123 4.56 19.72 5.97
C LEU A 123 4.32 18.97 4.66
N VAL A 124 3.11 18.44 4.49
CA VAL A 124 2.76 17.62 3.32
C VAL A 124 2.22 18.48 2.18
N HIS A 125 2.90 18.44 1.04
CA HIS A 125 2.44 18.98 -0.24
C HIS A 125 1.91 17.85 -1.12
N ILE A 126 0.85 18.11 -1.87
CA ILE A 126 0.23 17.11 -2.74
C ILE A 126 0.29 17.61 -4.18
N LYS A 127 0.77 16.76 -5.09
CA LYS A 127 0.71 16.98 -6.53
C LYS A 127 0.12 15.76 -7.21
N SER A 128 -1.09 15.88 -7.73
CA SER A 128 -1.67 14.87 -8.63
C SER A 128 -1.76 15.46 -10.03
N ARG A 129 -1.34 14.72 -11.05
CA ARG A 129 -1.65 15.10 -12.44
C ARG A 129 -3.17 15.01 -12.63
N ARG A 130 -3.71 15.95 -13.39
CA ARG A 130 -5.10 15.92 -13.86
C ARG A 130 -5.29 14.73 -14.79
#